data_AF-A0A4Q6G397-F1
#
_entry.id   AF-A0A4Q6G397-F1
#
_cell.length_a   1.000
_cell.length_b   1.000
_cell.length_c   1.000
_cell.angle_alpha   90.00
_cell.angle_beta   90.00
_cell.angle_gamma   90.00
#
_symmetry.space_group_name_H-M   'P 1'
#
loop_
_entity.id
_entity.type
_entity.pdbx_description
1 polymer ?
#
loop_
_entity_poly.entity_id
_entity_poly.type
_entity_poly.pdbx_seq_one_letter_code
_entity_poly.pdbx_strand_id
1 'polypeptide(L)'
;LIKLDKWQKKYNTHIIKSFDLMAEFEALISISILSYNHPSWVLPMIKDEFGFIANDLGHPLITESKRVNNSFQLQQHATVDVITGSNMAGKSTFLRTIGINMVLAFAGAKVCADHFETSVFNLLSTKFYN
;
A
#
# COMPACT_ATOMS: atom_id res chain seq x y z
N LEU A 1 -40.21 -9.19 -24.11
CA LEU A 1 -39.60 -7.84 -24.03
C LEU A 1 -40.18 -7.00 -22.89
N ILE A 2 -41.49 -6.67 -22.85
CA ILE A 2 -42.09 -5.82 -21.78
C ILE A 2 -41.97 -6.42 -20.36
N LYS A 3 -42.08 -7.74 -20.20
CA LYS A 3 -41.91 -8.42 -18.89
C LYS A 3 -40.45 -8.40 -18.40
N LEU A 4 -39.49 -8.47 -19.33
CA LEU A 4 -38.05 -8.38 -19.05
C LEU A 4 -37.66 -6.94 -18.64
N ASP A 5 -38.18 -5.93 -19.32
CA ASP A 5 -37.97 -4.51 -18.96
C ASP A 5 -38.54 -4.17 -17.56
N LYS A 6 -39.73 -4.70 -17.22
CA LYS A 6 -40.30 -4.55 -15.86
C LYS A 6 -39.49 -5.26 -14.78
N TRP A 7 -38.99 -6.46 -15.07
CA TRP A 7 -38.11 -7.19 -14.14
C TRP A 7 -36.78 -6.47 -13.95
N GLN A 8 -36.16 -6.02 -15.05
CA GLN A 8 -34.93 -5.24 -15.02
C GLN A 8 -35.12 -3.96 -14.19
N LYS A 9 -36.15 -3.15 -14.45
CA LYS A 9 -36.43 -1.94 -13.66
C LYS A 9 -36.68 -2.20 -12.19
N LYS A 10 -37.30 -3.35 -11.85
CA LYS A 10 -37.58 -3.73 -10.46
C LYS A 10 -36.32 -4.15 -9.68
N TYR A 11 -35.34 -4.76 -10.34
CA TYR A 11 -34.16 -5.34 -9.67
C TYR A 11 -32.82 -4.71 -10.05
N ASN A 12 -32.78 -3.74 -10.97
CA ASN A 12 -31.55 -3.08 -11.45
C ASN A 12 -30.67 -2.57 -10.30
N THR A 13 -31.27 -1.88 -9.33
CA THR A 13 -30.56 -1.36 -8.15
C THR A 13 -29.98 -2.47 -7.26
N HIS A 14 -30.64 -3.62 -7.17
CA HIS A 14 -30.13 -4.77 -6.43
C HIS A 14 -29.00 -5.48 -7.16
N ILE A 15 -29.06 -5.53 -8.50
CA ILE A 15 -28.00 -6.12 -9.34
C ILE A 15 -26.72 -5.29 -9.23
N ILE A 16 -26.81 -3.95 -9.35
CA ILE A 16 -25.64 -3.07 -9.22
C ILE A 16 -24.98 -3.23 -7.84
N LYS A 17 -25.77 -3.18 -6.77
CA LYS A 17 -25.26 -3.41 -5.40
C LYS A 17 -24.62 -4.79 -5.21
N SER A 18 -25.13 -5.81 -5.91
CA SER A 18 -24.54 -7.15 -5.85
C SER A 18 -23.17 -7.19 -6.52
N PHE A 19 -22.98 -6.46 -7.63
CA PHE A 19 -21.67 -6.32 -8.26
C PHE A 19 -20.69 -5.54 -7.38
N ASP A 20 -21.13 -4.48 -6.69
CA ASP A 20 -20.28 -3.73 -5.76
C ASP A 20 -19.77 -4.64 -4.62
N LEU A 21 -20.67 -5.46 -4.05
CA LEU A 21 -20.29 -6.45 -3.04
C LEU A 21 -19.31 -7.49 -3.59
N MET A 22 -19.55 -8.02 -4.79
CA MET A 22 -18.63 -8.97 -5.43
C MET A 22 -17.24 -8.35 -5.64
N ALA A 23 -17.18 -7.09 -6.07
CA ALA A 23 -15.92 -6.37 -6.27
C ALA A 23 -15.16 -6.17 -4.94
N GLU A 24 -15.87 -5.85 -3.85
CA GLU A 24 -15.27 -5.74 -2.51
C GLU A 24 -14.69 -7.09 -2.05
N PHE A 25 -15.43 -8.18 -2.22
CA PHE A 25 -14.94 -9.53 -1.92
C PHE A 25 -13.70 -9.90 -2.76
N GLU A 26 -13.70 -9.60 -4.06
CA GLU A 26 -12.56 -9.86 -4.94
C GLU A 26 -11.31 -9.07 -4.51
N ALA A 27 -11.49 -7.80 -4.12
CA ALA A 27 -10.40 -6.97 -3.59
C ALA A 27 -9.83 -7.54 -2.29
N LEU A 28 -10.69 -7.94 -1.34
CA LEU A 28 -10.27 -8.56 -0.08
C LEU A 28 -9.55 -9.90 -0.29
N ILE A 29 -10.03 -10.72 -1.23
CA ILE A 29 -9.36 -11.96 -1.62
C ILE A 29 -7.96 -11.65 -2.19
N SER A 30 -7.84 -10.63 -3.03
CA SER A 30 -6.55 -10.23 -3.61
C SER A 30 -5.53 -9.81 -2.55
N ILE A 31 -5.96 -9.03 -1.55
CA ILE A 31 -5.13 -8.66 -0.38
C ILE A 31 -4.75 -9.89 0.46
N SER A 32 -5.68 -10.82 0.63
CA SER A 32 -5.46 -12.06 1.38
C SER A 32 -4.43 -12.95 0.69
N ILE A 33 -4.48 -13.06 -0.64
CA ILE A 33 -3.52 -13.82 -1.45
C ILE A 33 -2.11 -13.24 -1.31
N LEU A 34 -1.96 -11.91 -1.32
CA LEU A 34 -0.67 -11.26 -1.08
C LEU A 34 -0.07 -11.72 0.27
N SER A 35 -0.90 -11.71 1.32
CA SER A 35 -0.50 -12.10 2.68
C SER A 35 -0.12 -13.58 2.79
N TYR A 36 -0.79 -14.44 2.02
CA TYR A 36 -0.48 -15.87 1.93
C TYR A 36 0.83 -16.12 1.18
N ASN A 37 1.05 -15.44 0.06
CA ASN A 37 2.25 -15.59 -0.77
C ASN A 37 3.51 -15.04 -0.10
N HIS A 38 3.36 -14.07 0.80
CA HIS A 38 4.47 -13.44 1.53
C HIS A 38 4.29 -13.61 3.04
N PRO A 39 4.46 -14.83 3.58
CA PRO A 39 4.20 -15.10 5.00
C PRO A 39 5.13 -14.32 5.94
N SER A 40 6.35 -14.00 5.50
CA SER A 40 7.34 -13.22 6.24
C SER A 40 6.98 -11.73 6.36
N TRP A 41 6.09 -11.21 5.50
CA TRP A 41 5.66 -9.82 5.58
C TRP A 41 4.78 -9.61 6.80
N VAL A 42 4.83 -8.40 7.35
CA VAL A 42 4.15 -8.06 8.60
C VAL A 42 2.90 -7.22 8.36
N LEU A 43 1.95 -7.31 9.29
CA LEU A 43 0.83 -6.36 9.32
C LEU A 43 1.35 -5.02 9.87
N PRO A 44 0.99 -3.89 9.25
CA PRO A 44 1.40 -2.57 9.71
C PRO A 44 0.69 -2.19 11.01
N MET A 45 1.34 -1.38 11.84
CA MET A 45 0.72 -0.74 13.00
C MET A 45 0.38 0.71 12.63
N ILE A 46 -0.91 1.05 12.62
CA ILE A 46 -1.37 2.42 12.40
C ILE A 46 -1.51 3.12 13.76
N LYS A 47 -0.86 4.27 13.91
CA LYS A 47 -0.86 5.08 15.13
C LYS A 47 -1.56 6.42 14.92
N ASP A 48 -2.07 6.99 16.01
CA ASP A 48 -2.63 8.34 16.00
C ASP A 48 -1.54 9.41 16.15
N GLU A 49 -0.46 9.12 16.90
CA GLU A 49 0.67 10.03 17.05
C GLU A 49 1.51 10.11 15.78
N PHE A 50 1.96 11.32 15.42
CA PHE A 50 2.85 11.54 14.29
C PHE A 50 4.10 10.65 14.39
N GLY A 51 4.30 9.79 13.39
CA GLY A 51 5.46 8.91 13.38
C GLY A 51 5.49 7.98 12.17
N PHE A 52 6.70 7.57 11.82
CA PHE A 52 6.95 6.50 10.86
C PHE A 52 8.19 5.74 11.29
N ILE A 53 8.10 4.42 11.40
CA ILE A 53 9.21 3.52 11.72
C ILE A 53 9.08 2.30 10.82
N ALA A 54 10.14 1.98 10.08
CA ALA A 54 10.20 0.76 9.31
C ALA A 54 11.58 0.11 9.46
N ASN A 55 11.60 -1.20 9.74
CA ASN A 55 12.83 -1.99 9.81
C ASN A 55 12.85 -3.03 8.69
N ASP A 56 14.01 -3.16 8.06
CA ASP A 56 14.23 -4.07 6.93
C ASP A 56 13.18 -3.90 5.80
N LEU A 57 12.84 -2.63 5.50
CA LEU A 57 11.83 -2.28 4.52
C LEU A 57 12.34 -2.57 3.10
N GLY A 58 11.64 -3.46 2.41
CA GLY A 58 11.92 -3.88 1.04
C GLY A 58 10.92 -3.33 0.02
N HIS A 59 11.38 -3.12 -1.21
CA HIS A 59 10.49 -2.80 -2.34
C HIS A 59 9.70 -4.05 -2.76
N PRO A 60 8.35 -4.07 -2.65
CA PRO A 60 7.53 -5.27 -2.90
C PRO A 60 7.71 -5.90 -4.29
N LEU A 61 7.96 -5.06 -5.30
CA LEU A 61 8.10 -5.49 -6.71
C LEU A 61 9.54 -5.89 -7.10
N ILE A 62 10.52 -5.81 -6.19
CA ILE A 62 11.89 -6.26 -6.46
C ILE A 62 12.04 -7.66 -5.85
N THR A 63 12.54 -8.61 -6.65
CA THR A 63 12.77 -9.99 -6.21
C THR A 63 13.73 -10.04 -5.02
N GLU A 64 13.45 -10.89 -4.04
CA GLU A 64 14.19 -10.94 -2.77
C GLU A 64 15.71 -11.09 -2.96
N SER A 65 16.15 -11.91 -3.93
CA SER A 65 17.56 -12.12 -4.26
C SER A 65 18.31 -10.88 -4.78
N LYS A 66 17.59 -9.85 -5.22
CA LYS A 66 18.15 -8.59 -5.73
C LYS A 66 17.74 -7.39 -4.88
N ARG A 67 16.86 -7.59 -3.91
CA ARG A 67 16.26 -6.53 -3.11
C ARG A 67 17.27 -6.12 -2.04
N VAL A 68 17.48 -4.81 -1.92
CA VAL A 68 18.21 -4.23 -0.80
C VAL A 68 17.17 -3.59 0.11
N ASN A 69 17.04 -4.14 1.31
CA ASN A 69 16.14 -3.64 2.33
C ASN A 69 16.81 -2.49 3.10
N ASN A 70 16.02 -1.56 3.61
CA ASN A 70 16.51 -0.38 4.33
C ASN A 70 15.66 -0.13 5.57
N SER A 71 16.26 0.33 6.66
CA SER A 71 15.51 0.80 7.83
C SER A 71 15.43 2.32 7.83
N PHE A 72 14.29 2.87 8.26
CA PHE A 72 14.06 4.31 8.31
C PHE A 72 13.08 4.66 9.43
N GLN A 73 13.35 5.78 10.10
CA GLN A 73 12.51 6.29 11.16
C GLN A 73 12.47 7.82 11.10
N LEU A 74 11.27 8.38 11.21
CA LEU A 74 11.08 9.80 11.42
C LEU A 74 11.33 10.15 12.89
N GLN A 75 11.84 11.36 13.12
CA GLN A 75 11.91 11.94 14.46
C GLN A 75 10.50 12.20 15.01
N GLN A 76 10.37 12.34 16.33
CA GLN A 76 9.09 12.58 17.01
C GLN A 76 8.38 13.89 16.61
N HIS A 77 9.06 14.76 15.86
CA HIS A 77 8.53 16.02 15.35
C HIS A 77 8.70 16.07 13.84
N ALA A 78 7.84 16.81 13.15
CA ALA A 78 7.90 16.94 11.70
C ALA A 78 9.25 17.52 11.25
N THR A 79 10.05 16.70 10.57
CA THR A 79 11.34 17.08 9.98
C THR A 79 11.29 17.05 8.46
N VAL A 80 12.27 17.72 7.85
CA VAL A 80 12.57 17.54 6.43
C VAL A 80 13.85 16.71 6.35
N ASP A 81 13.70 15.44 5.98
CA ASP A 81 14.84 14.53 5.85
C ASP A 81 15.38 14.55 4.42
N VAL A 82 16.67 14.87 4.27
CA VAL A 82 17.31 15.04 2.97
C VAL A 82 18.08 13.76 2.61
N ILE A 83 17.61 13.08 1.56
CA ILE A 83 18.27 11.88 1.02
C ILE A 83 19.26 12.30 -0.07
N THR A 84 20.55 12.11 0.19
CA THR A 84 21.64 12.41 -0.76
C THR A 84 22.31 11.12 -1.26
N GLY A 85 23.14 11.23 -2.30
CA GLY A 85 23.87 10.11 -2.90
C GLY A 85 24.04 10.26 -4.41
N SER A 86 24.90 9.45 -5.01
CA SER A 86 25.18 9.49 -6.45
C SER A 86 23.96 9.17 -7.30
N ASN A 87 24.03 9.51 -8.59
CA ASN A 87 23.06 9.00 -9.55
C ASN A 87 23.10 7.46 -9.53
N MET A 88 21.92 6.83 -9.61
CA MET A 88 21.72 5.38 -9.47
C MET A 88 21.93 4.77 -8.06
N ALA A 89 22.21 5.56 -7.02
CA ALA A 89 22.31 5.05 -5.63
C ALA A 89 20.99 4.54 -5.02
N GLY A 90 19.91 4.43 -5.81
CA GLY A 90 18.63 3.89 -5.32
C GLY A 90 17.73 4.86 -4.56
N LYS A 91 18.06 6.15 -4.45
CA LYS A 91 17.26 7.16 -3.73
C LYS A 91 15.77 7.18 -4.12
N SER A 92 15.48 7.21 -5.42
CA SER A 92 14.09 7.17 -5.91
C SER A 92 13.43 5.82 -5.65
N THR A 93 14.20 4.72 -5.68
CA THR A 93 13.70 3.38 -5.34
C THR A 93 13.33 3.33 -3.87
N PHE A 94 14.15 3.89 -2.98
CA PHE A 94 13.88 3.96 -1.55
C PHE A 94 12.63 4.78 -1.23
N LEU A 95 12.48 5.98 -1.82
CA LEU A 95 11.25 6.78 -1.65
C LEU A 95 10.00 6.03 -2.14
N ARG A 96 10.08 5.34 -3.27
CA ARG A 96 8.98 4.48 -3.76
C ARG A 96 8.74 3.27 -2.87
N THR A 97 9.79 2.74 -2.24
CA THR A 97 9.70 1.62 -1.30
C THR A 97 8.86 2.02 -0.09
N ILE A 98 9.14 3.19 0.50
CA ILE A 98 8.30 3.76 1.57
C ILE A 98 6.87 3.94 1.07
N GLY A 99 6.70 4.63 -0.07
CA GLY A 99 5.36 4.98 -0.56
C GLY A 99 4.49 3.77 -0.90
N ILE A 100 5.03 2.76 -1.58
CA ILE A 100 4.26 1.56 -1.94
C ILE A 100 3.89 0.77 -0.67
N ASN A 101 4.79 0.64 0.31
CA ASN A 101 4.45 -0.04 1.56
C ASN A 101 3.41 0.74 2.38
N MET A 102 3.44 2.07 2.36
CA MET A 102 2.36 2.88 2.94
C MET A 102 1.01 2.67 2.20
N VAL A 103 1.01 2.59 0.87
CA VAL A 103 -0.22 2.27 0.10
C VAL A 103 -0.76 0.90 0.50
N LEU A 104 0.11 -0.12 0.58
CA LEU A 104 -0.29 -1.45 1.04
C LEU A 104 -0.84 -1.39 2.47
N ALA A 105 -0.20 -0.64 3.36
CA ALA A 105 -0.63 -0.50 4.74
C ALA A 105 -2.04 0.11 4.84
N PHE A 106 -2.29 1.20 4.11
CA PHE A 106 -3.59 1.88 4.12
C PHE A 106 -4.67 1.10 3.37
N ALA A 107 -4.29 0.17 2.49
CA ALA A 107 -5.20 -0.80 1.90
C ALA A 107 -5.53 -1.98 2.84
N GLY A 108 -4.92 -2.06 4.03
CA GLY A 108 -5.11 -3.16 4.97
C GLY A 108 -4.30 -4.42 4.64
N ALA A 109 -3.30 -4.32 3.76
CA ALA A 109 -2.45 -5.43 3.38
C ALA A 109 -1.21 -5.54 4.29
N LYS A 110 -0.60 -6.72 4.30
CA LYS A 110 0.77 -6.89 4.82
C LYS A 110 1.77 -6.08 4.00
N VAL A 111 2.81 -5.60 4.66
CA VAL A 111 3.89 -4.80 4.08
C VAL A 111 5.21 -5.56 4.05
N CYS A 112 6.03 -5.28 3.06
CA CYS A 112 7.33 -5.89 2.84
C CYS A 112 8.38 -5.30 3.80
N ALA A 113 8.30 -5.67 5.07
CA ALA A 113 9.21 -5.25 6.14
C ALA A 113 9.20 -6.28 7.27
N ASP A 114 10.18 -6.18 8.17
CA ASP A 114 10.19 -6.91 9.45
C ASP A 114 9.41 -6.18 10.54
N HIS A 115 9.33 -4.85 10.45
CA HIS A 115 8.52 -4.01 11.32
C HIS A 115 8.07 -2.77 10.56
N PHE A 116 6.82 -2.34 10.76
CA PHE A 116 6.27 -1.16 10.12
C PHE A 116 5.20 -0.52 11.01
N GLU A 117 5.46 0.71 11.42
CA GLU A 117 4.58 1.55 12.20
C GLU A 117 4.45 2.92 11.51
N THR A 118 3.23 3.42 11.37
CA THR A 118 3.00 4.70 10.71
C THR A 118 1.76 5.40 11.25
N SER A 119 1.79 6.72 11.34
CA SER A 119 0.58 7.53 11.35
C SER A 119 -0.05 7.65 9.97
N VAL A 120 -1.24 8.22 9.89
CA VAL A 120 -1.88 8.52 8.59
C VAL A 120 -1.15 9.68 7.91
N PHE A 121 -0.60 9.43 6.72
CA PHE A 121 0.09 10.42 5.90
C PHE A 121 -0.62 10.62 4.56
N ASN A 122 -0.56 11.85 4.03
CA ASN A 122 -0.87 12.11 2.64
C ASN A 122 0.34 11.73 1.77
N LEU A 123 0.18 10.69 0.97
CA LEU A 123 1.19 10.24 0.02
C LEU A 123 1.20 11.12 -1.23
N LEU A 124 2.31 11.82 -1.46
CA LEU A 124 2.54 12.65 -2.64
C LEU A 124 3.82 12.19 -3.35
N SER A 125 3.75 11.96 -4.65
CA SER A 125 4.91 11.63 -5.48
C SER A 125 4.98 12.56 -6.68
N THR A 126 5.91 13.51 -6.65
CA THR A 126 6.20 14.39 -7.79
C THR A 126 7.55 14.02 -8.37
N LYS A 127 7.61 13.87 -9.70
CA LYS A 127 8.88 13.75 -10.42
C LYS A 127 9.12 15.06 -11.15
N PHE A 128 10.08 15.84 -10.69
CA PHE A 128 10.52 17.03 -11.41
C PHE A 128 11.29 16.56 -12.64
N TYR A 129 10.74 16.84 -13.81
CA TYR A 129 11.46 16.78 -15.07
C TYR A 129 11.95 18.21 -15.35
N ASN A 130 13.26 18.38 -15.53
CA ASN A 130 13.80 19.63 -16.06
C ASN A 130 13.52 19.71 -17.57
#